data_AF-A0A0B1P687-F1
#
_entry.id   AF-A0A0B1P687-F1
#
_cell.length_a   1.000
_cell.length_b   1.000
_cell.length_c   1.000
_cell.angle_alpha   90.00
_cell.angle_beta   90.00
_cell.angle_gamma   90.00
#
_symmetry.space_group_name_H-M   'P 1'
#
loop_
_entity.id
_entity.type
_entity.pdbx_description
1 polymer ?
#
loop_
_entity_poly.entity_id
_entity_poly.type
_entity_poly.pdbx_seq_one_letter_code
_entity_poly.pdbx_strand_id
1 'polypeptide(L)'
;MNWTRRSQNDEPTGCIRISVPESKSNKFPSRLRTFGEAVYVQRIRPRDQPVVCTKCHGFHTARNCARNPKCKNCSSDLHDGPCIKPIRCLNCRGPHASDDKNCPACPRRISGVFVRPTGAKLHQIRTAGGRELAKTNPQSTLDPSQLPPSSLATESLVSSL
;
A
#
# COMPACT_ATOMS: atom_id res chain seq x y z
N MET A 1 -25.00 -9.64 29.82
CA MET A 1 -24.68 -8.47 28.96
C MET A 1 -23.17 -8.36 28.91
N ASN A 2 -22.56 -8.92 27.87
CA ASN A 2 -21.14 -9.25 27.87
C ASN A 2 -20.35 -8.11 27.22
N TRP A 3 -19.81 -7.22 28.06
CA TRP A 3 -18.84 -6.23 27.63
C TRP A 3 -17.61 -6.96 27.08
N THR A 4 -17.23 -6.65 25.84
CA THR A 4 -16.10 -7.29 25.15
C THR A 4 -14.80 -7.13 25.96
N ARG A 5 -13.96 -8.18 25.95
CA ARG A 5 -12.65 -8.42 26.62
C ARG A 5 -11.63 -7.26 26.74
N ARG A 6 -11.91 -6.07 26.21
CA ARG A 6 -11.07 -4.86 26.30
C ARG A 6 -11.15 -4.12 27.64
N SER A 7 -11.97 -4.56 28.59
CA SER A 7 -12.10 -3.94 29.92
C SER A 7 -11.08 -4.44 30.96
N GLN A 8 -10.12 -5.29 30.58
CA GLN A 8 -9.07 -5.80 31.48
C GLN A 8 -7.78 -4.94 31.41
N ASN A 9 -7.92 -3.64 31.16
CA ASN A 9 -6.81 -2.71 31.38
C ASN A 9 -7.13 -1.96 32.68
N ASP A 10 -6.19 -1.94 33.63
CA ASP A 10 -6.26 -1.14 34.88
C ASP A 10 -6.20 0.38 34.63
N GLU A 11 -6.62 0.84 33.46
CA GLU A 11 -6.76 2.25 33.16
C GLU A 11 -8.02 2.80 33.86
N PRO A 12 -7.90 3.83 34.72
CA PRO A 12 -9.03 4.39 35.46
C PRO A 12 -10.03 5.13 34.55
N THR A 13 -9.80 5.16 33.24
CA THR A 13 -10.59 5.92 32.26
C THR A 13 -11.10 5.04 31.11
N GLY A 14 -12.34 5.27 30.71
CA GLY A 14 -12.98 4.63 29.55
C GLY A 14 -13.50 5.66 28.55
N CYS A 15 -13.67 5.26 27.28
CA CYS A 15 -14.13 6.14 26.21
C CYS A 15 -15.49 5.70 25.64
N ILE A 16 -16.42 6.65 25.46
CA ILE A 16 -17.70 6.44 24.76
C ILE A 16 -17.61 7.05 23.35
N ARG A 17 -18.11 6.33 22.34
CA ARG A 17 -18.18 6.84 20.96
C ARG A 17 -19.61 7.23 20.60
N ILE A 18 -19.83 8.51 20.31
CA ILE A 18 -21.13 9.07 19.91
C ILE A 18 -21.11 9.33 18.40
N SER A 19 -22.12 8.86 17.67
CA SER A 19 -22.28 9.13 16.24
C SER A 19 -23.40 10.15 16.04
N VAL A 20 -23.11 11.23 15.30
CA VAL A 20 -24.03 12.34 15.06
C VAL A 20 -24.11 12.55 13.54
N PRO A 21 -25.28 12.86 12.96
CA PRO A 21 -25.37 13.23 11.55
C PRO A 21 -24.39 14.36 11.21
N GLU A 22 -23.72 14.25 10.06
CA GLU A 22 -22.70 15.22 9.64
C GLU A 22 -23.25 16.65 9.61
N SER A 23 -24.50 16.81 9.13
CA SER A 23 -25.23 18.07 9.08
C SER A 23 -25.47 18.74 10.44
N LYS A 24 -25.38 17.98 11.54
CA LYS A 24 -25.55 18.48 12.92
C LYS A 24 -24.25 18.42 13.73
N SER A 25 -23.18 17.89 13.14
CA SER A 25 -21.91 17.66 13.84
C SER A 25 -21.26 18.95 14.33
N ASN A 26 -21.40 20.05 13.60
CA ASN A 26 -20.90 21.37 14.00
C ASN A 26 -21.58 21.89 15.27
N LYS A 27 -22.86 21.57 15.48
CA LYS A 27 -23.65 21.98 16.66
C LYS A 27 -23.41 21.09 17.90
N PHE A 28 -22.66 20.00 17.78
CA PHE A 28 -22.40 19.10 18.91
C PHE A 28 -21.52 19.78 19.97
N PRO A 29 -21.90 19.76 21.26
CA PRO A 29 -21.19 20.49 22.30
C PRO A 29 -19.77 19.93 22.51
N SER A 30 -18.84 20.79 22.90
CA SER A 30 -17.45 20.42 23.24
C SER A 30 -17.32 19.80 24.63
N ARG A 31 -18.33 19.95 25.48
CA ARG A 31 -18.42 19.39 26.83
C ARG A 31 -19.79 18.75 27.03
N LEU A 32 -19.83 17.58 27.65
CA LEU A 32 -21.06 16.86 27.99
C LEU A 32 -21.03 16.50 29.48
N ARG A 33 -22.19 16.51 30.14
CA ARG A 33 -22.31 15.87 31.45
C ARG A 33 -22.64 14.40 31.27
N THR A 34 -21.74 13.52 31.71
CA THR A 34 -21.94 12.06 31.70
C THR A 34 -21.76 11.56 33.12
N PHE A 35 -22.75 10.84 33.66
CA PHE A 35 -22.71 10.33 35.04
C PHE A 35 -22.44 11.41 36.11
N GLY A 36 -22.97 12.62 35.91
CA GLY A 36 -22.78 13.75 36.83
C GLY A 36 -21.49 14.55 36.59
N GLU A 37 -20.50 13.98 35.92
CA GLU A 37 -19.20 14.58 35.65
C GLU A 37 -19.17 15.32 34.31
N ALA A 38 -18.49 16.47 34.24
CA ALA A 38 -18.32 17.22 32.99
C ALA A 38 -17.12 16.70 32.20
N VAL A 39 -17.37 15.97 31.11
CA VAL A 39 -16.34 15.40 30.23
C VAL A 39 -16.17 16.21 28.96
N TYR A 40 -14.94 16.26 28.43
CA TYR A 40 -14.64 16.88 27.15
C TYR A 40 -14.94 15.94 25.99
N VAL A 41 -15.57 16.46 24.95
CA VAL A 41 -15.84 15.73 23.72
C VAL A 41 -14.64 15.89 22.79
N GLN A 42 -13.89 14.81 22.61
CA GLN A 42 -12.88 14.75 21.58
C GLN A 42 -13.52 14.39 20.23
N ARG A 43 -13.56 15.36 19.31
CA ARG A 43 -14.03 15.13 17.94
C ARG A 43 -13.04 14.22 17.21
N ILE A 44 -13.52 13.04 16.78
CA ILE A 44 -12.74 12.14 15.94
C ILE A 44 -12.62 12.78 14.56
N ARG A 45 -11.45 13.34 14.25
CA ARG A 45 -11.18 13.84 12.91
C ARG A 45 -10.97 12.65 11.96
N PRO A 46 -11.70 12.59 10.83
CA PRO A 46 -11.42 11.60 9.82
C PRO A 46 -9.99 11.80 9.30
N ARG A 47 -9.27 10.69 9.11
CA ARG A 47 -7.99 10.72 8.39
C ARG A 47 -8.30 10.67 6.91
N ASP A 48 -7.77 11.64 6.16
CA ASP A 48 -7.98 11.72 4.70
C ASP A 48 -7.12 10.71 3.95
N GLN A 49 -5.94 10.38 4.48
CA GLN A 49 -4.99 9.49 3.83
C GLN A 49 -4.84 8.16 4.56
N PRO A 50 -4.71 7.03 3.84
CA PRO A 50 -4.37 5.75 4.43
C PRO A 50 -3.05 5.81 5.20
N VAL A 51 -2.92 4.97 6.23
CA VAL A 51 -1.64 4.81 6.92
C VAL A 51 -0.67 4.09 5.98
N VAL A 52 0.49 4.70 5.75
CA VAL A 52 1.59 4.11 4.99
C VAL A 52 2.66 3.62 5.96
N CYS A 53 3.11 2.38 5.77
CA CYS A 53 4.17 1.80 6.56
C CYS A 53 5.50 2.48 6.24
N THR A 54 6.21 2.97 7.26
CA THR A 54 7.52 3.62 7.08
C THR A 54 8.64 2.66 6.65
N LYS A 55 8.48 1.35 6.88
CA LYS A 55 9.46 0.32 6.47
C LYS A 55 9.28 -0.11 5.01
N CYS A 56 8.07 -0.56 4.66
CA CYS A 56 7.83 -1.19 3.35
C CYS A 56 6.95 -0.37 2.40
N HIS A 57 6.53 0.83 2.81
CA HIS A 57 5.67 1.73 2.04
C HIS A 57 4.31 1.15 1.60
N GLY A 58 3.87 0.06 2.23
CA GLY A 58 2.55 -0.52 2.05
C GLY A 58 1.47 0.15 2.90
N PHE A 59 0.20 0.01 2.51
CA PHE A 59 -0.96 0.64 3.15
C PHE A 59 -1.44 -0.06 4.45
N HIS A 60 -0.56 -0.09 5.45
CA HIS A 60 -0.81 -0.60 6.80
C HIS A 60 0.08 0.09 7.85
N THR A 61 -0.17 -0.16 9.13
CA THR A 61 0.64 0.38 10.22
C THR A 61 2.03 -0.25 10.25
N ALA A 62 3.04 0.53 10.65
CA ALA A 62 4.42 0.03 10.78
C ALA A 62 4.61 -0.91 11.98
N ARG A 63 3.79 -0.75 13.03
CA ARG A 63 3.86 -1.51 14.29
C ARG A 63 3.88 -3.03 14.08
N ASN A 64 3.11 -3.54 13.11
CA ASN A 64 2.95 -4.98 12.88
C ASN A 64 3.60 -5.42 11.55
N CYS A 65 4.48 -4.59 10.98
CA CYS A 65 5.13 -4.90 9.71
C CYS A 65 6.36 -5.80 9.92
N ALA A 66 6.29 -7.04 9.44
CA ALA A 66 7.42 -7.96 9.41
C ALA A 66 8.27 -7.88 8.12
N ARG A 67 7.94 -6.98 7.17
CA ARG A 67 8.69 -6.85 5.91
C ARG A 67 9.97 -6.06 6.12
N ASN A 68 10.99 -6.41 5.34
CA ASN A 68 12.25 -5.66 5.26
C ASN A 68 12.01 -4.22 4.81
N PRO A 69 12.84 -3.27 5.28
CA PRO A 69 12.84 -1.90 4.78
C PRO A 69 13.07 -1.87 3.26
N LYS A 70 12.25 -1.10 2.55
CA LYS A 70 12.34 -0.94 1.09
C LYS A 70 12.57 0.53 0.76
N CYS A 71 13.22 0.80 -0.37
CA CYS A 71 13.31 2.14 -0.91
C CYS A 71 11.97 2.56 -1.54
N LYS A 72 11.46 3.73 -1.15
CA LYS A 72 10.21 4.30 -1.67
C LYS A 72 10.21 4.53 -3.19
N ASN A 73 11.38 4.78 -3.77
CA ASN A 73 11.54 5.20 -5.16
C ASN A 73 11.75 4.01 -6.10
N CYS A 74 12.63 3.06 -5.79
CA CYS A 74 13.04 2.02 -6.75
C CYS A 74 12.54 0.60 -6.42
N SER A 75 11.68 0.44 -5.41
CA SER A 75 11.16 -0.86 -4.96
C SER A 75 12.22 -1.90 -4.51
N SER A 76 13.50 -1.53 -4.44
CA SER A 76 14.57 -2.39 -3.91
C SER A 76 14.62 -2.31 -2.39
N ASP A 77 15.50 -3.10 -1.76
CA ASP A 77 15.81 -2.92 -0.34
C ASP A 77 16.31 -1.50 -0.06
N LEU A 78 16.12 -1.07 1.19
CA LEU A 78 16.62 0.22 1.65
C LEU A 78 18.12 0.31 1.39
N HIS A 79 18.56 1.43 0.85
CA HIS A 79 19.94 1.69 0.49
C HIS A 79 20.31 3.11 0.90
N ASP A 80 21.59 3.31 1.19
CA ASP A 80 22.15 4.62 1.48
C ASP A 80 22.57 5.33 0.19
N GLY A 81 22.59 6.66 0.21
CA GLY A 81 22.96 7.48 -0.94
C GLY A 81 21.87 7.61 -2.03
N PRO A 82 22.22 8.22 -3.18
CA PRO A 82 21.26 8.54 -4.23
C PRO A 82 20.67 7.28 -4.87
N CYS A 83 19.39 7.36 -5.24
CA CYS A 83 18.68 6.25 -5.87
C CYS A 83 19.00 6.21 -7.38
N ILE A 84 19.83 5.24 -7.80
CA ILE A 84 20.28 5.09 -9.19
C ILE A 84 19.27 4.30 -10.03
N LYS A 85 18.50 3.41 -9.38
CA LYS A 85 17.52 2.55 -10.06
C LYS A 85 16.30 3.35 -10.51
N PRO A 86 15.66 2.98 -11.63
CA PRO A 86 14.48 3.67 -12.14
C PRO A 86 13.35 3.65 -11.12
N ILE A 87 12.54 4.71 -11.15
CA ILE A 87 11.41 4.86 -10.24
C ILE A 87 10.36 3.79 -10.51
N ARG A 88 9.94 3.09 -9.45
CA ARG A 88 8.97 2.01 -9.49
C ARG A 88 8.22 1.96 -8.17
N CYS A 89 6.90 2.07 -8.25
CA CYS A 89 6.02 2.00 -7.10
C CYS A 89 5.93 0.57 -6.55
N LEU A 90 6.11 0.39 -5.23
CA LEU A 90 6.01 -0.90 -4.53
C LEU A 90 4.58 -1.48 -4.58
N ASN A 91 3.57 -0.62 -4.66
CA ASN A 91 2.17 -1.00 -4.52
C ASN A 91 1.54 -1.40 -5.87
N CYS A 92 1.69 -0.54 -6.90
CA CYS A 92 1.09 -0.75 -8.23
C CYS A 92 2.09 -1.08 -9.34
N ARG A 93 3.41 -1.06 -9.09
CA ARG A 93 4.47 -1.28 -10.09
C ARG A 93 4.55 -0.24 -11.22
N GLY A 94 3.91 0.91 -11.06
CA GLY A 94 3.94 2.02 -12.02
C GLY A 94 5.16 2.95 -11.88
N PRO A 95 5.35 3.89 -12.84
CA PRO A 95 6.48 4.82 -12.91
C PRO A 95 6.29 6.03 -11.99
N HIS A 96 6.17 5.79 -10.68
CA HIS A 96 6.09 6.83 -9.64
C HIS A 96 6.55 6.29 -8.29
N ALA A 97 6.79 7.17 -7.32
CA ALA A 97 7.19 6.80 -5.97
C ALA A 97 6.04 6.15 -5.18
N SER A 98 6.37 5.30 -4.21
CA SER A 98 5.36 4.50 -3.49
C SER A 98 4.42 5.32 -2.58
N ASP A 99 4.79 6.56 -2.26
CA ASP A 99 4.02 7.54 -1.47
C ASP A 99 3.13 8.45 -2.32
N ASP A 100 3.09 8.26 -3.64
CA ASP A 100 2.18 8.99 -4.53
C ASP A 100 0.71 8.74 -4.16
N LYS A 101 -0.01 9.83 -3.85
CA LYS A 101 -1.43 9.83 -3.49
C LYS A 101 -2.32 9.35 -4.63
N ASN A 102 -1.86 9.50 -5.88
CA ASN A 102 -2.59 9.10 -7.08
C ASN A 102 -2.39 7.62 -7.41
N CYS A 103 -1.59 6.88 -6.62
CA CYS A 103 -1.38 5.46 -6.84
C CYS A 103 -2.73 4.71 -6.89
N PRO A 104 -3.03 3.95 -7.96
CA PRO A 104 -4.30 3.24 -8.08
C PRO A 104 -4.48 2.13 -7.03
N ALA A 105 -3.39 1.67 -6.41
CA ALA A 105 -3.42 0.72 -5.30
C ALA A 105 -3.75 1.36 -3.94
N CYS A 106 -3.74 2.70 -3.86
CA CYS A 106 -4.05 3.44 -2.64
C CYS A 106 -5.51 3.22 -2.21
N PRO A 107 -5.75 2.77 -0.96
CA PRO A 107 -7.11 2.65 -0.44
C PRO A 107 -7.84 3.98 -0.48
N ARG A 108 -9.08 3.98 -0.98
CA ARG A 108 -9.90 5.19 -1.10
C ARG A 108 -10.96 5.23 -0.02
N ARG A 109 -11.29 6.42 0.45
CA ARG A 109 -12.35 6.63 1.43
C ARG A 109 -13.68 6.75 0.70
N ILE A 110 -14.59 5.80 0.93
CA ILE A 110 -15.96 5.81 0.38
C ILE A 110 -16.91 5.75 1.57
N SER A 111 -17.81 6.73 1.68
CA SER A 111 -18.76 6.85 2.80
C SER A 111 -18.11 6.74 4.18
N GLY A 112 -16.94 7.38 4.35
CA GLY A 112 -16.22 7.40 5.62
C GLY A 112 -15.38 6.15 5.94
N VAL A 113 -15.39 5.12 5.08
CA VAL A 113 -14.65 3.88 5.27
C VAL A 113 -13.55 3.76 4.23
N PHE A 114 -12.34 3.33 4.64
CA PHE A 114 -11.28 3.02 3.70
C PHE A 114 -11.58 1.69 2.99
N VAL A 115 -11.89 1.78 1.71
CA VAL A 115 -12.09 0.65 0.80
C VAL A 115 -10.75 0.31 0.15
N ARG A 116 -10.29 -0.92 0.36
CA ARG A 116 -9.09 -1.46 -0.27
C ARG A 116 -9.46 -2.13 -1.59
N PRO A 117 -8.67 -1.99 -2.66
CA PRO A 117 -8.88 -2.78 -3.86
C PRO A 117 -8.79 -4.28 -3.54
N THR A 118 -9.67 -5.08 -4.14
CA THR A 118 -9.67 -6.54 -3.97
C THR A 118 -8.40 -7.16 -4.54
N GLY A 119 -8.10 -8.42 -4.20
CA GLY A 119 -6.94 -9.13 -4.75
C GLY A 119 -6.91 -9.16 -6.28
N ALA A 120 -8.06 -9.44 -6.91
CA ALA A 120 -8.22 -9.42 -8.37
C ALA A 120 -7.99 -8.01 -8.95
N LYS A 121 -8.54 -6.97 -8.32
CA LYS A 121 -8.33 -5.59 -8.77
C LYS A 121 -6.87 -5.16 -8.60
N LEU A 122 -6.22 -5.54 -7.50
CA LEU A 122 -4.79 -5.30 -7.28
C LEU A 122 -3.93 -6.00 -8.32
N HIS A 123 -4.28 -7.22 -8.73
CA HIS A 123 -3.58 -7.91 -9.80
C HIS A 123 -3.66 -7.10 -11.10
N GLN A 124 -4.86 -6.70 -11.53
CA GLN A 124 -5.05 -5.85 -12.71
C GLN A 124 -4.27 -4.53 -12.62
N ILE A 125 -4.30 -3.86 -11.46
CA ILE A 125 -3.57 -2.62 -11.19
C ILE A 125 -2.06 -2.85 -11.37
N ARG A 126 -1.51 -3.94 -10.82
CA ARG A 126 -0.07 -4.26 -10.93
C ARG A 126 0.35 -4.60 -12.34
N THR A 127 -0.49 -5.31 -13.09
CA THR A 127 -0.23 -5.63 -14.50
C THR A 127 -0.25 -4.35 -15.34
N ALA A 128 -1.23 -3.46 -15.13
CA ALA A 128 -1.28 -2.16 -15.82
C ALA A 128 -0.09 -1.28 -15.47
N GLY A 129 0.25 -1.12 -14.18
CA GLY A 129 1.39 -0.30 -13.74
C GLY A 129 2.71 -0.80 -14.31
N GLY A 130 2.93 -2.12 -14.33
CA GLY A 130 4.12 -2.70 -14.95
C GLY A 130 4.23 -2.42 -16.46
N ARG A 131 3.10 -2.44 -17.19
CA ARG A 131 3.09 -2.04 -18.61
C ARG A 131 3.41 -0.56 -18.80
N GLU A 132 2.82 0.33 -17.99
CA GLU A 132 3.11 1.76 -18.09
C GLU A 132 4.59 2.05 -17.78
N LEU A 133 5.15 1.40 -16.77
CA LEU A 133 6.58 1.51 -16.46
C LEU A 133 7.47 1.07 -17.65
N ALA A 134 7.11 -0.04 -18.32
CA ALA A 134 7.84 -0.53 -19.48
C ALA A 134 7.81 0.45 -20.66
N LYS A 135 6.69 1.16 -20.88
CA LYS A 135 6.59 2.20 -21.92
C LYS A 135 7.46 3.41 -21.63
N THR A 136 7.54 3.82 -20.36
CA THR A 136 8.34 4.99 -19.94
C THR A 136 9.85 4.75 -19.96
N ASN A 137 10.29 3.51 -20.14
CA ASN A 137 11.70 3.16 -20.24
C ASN A 137 12.03 2.61 -21.64
N PRO A 138 12.40 3.45 -22.62
CA PRO A 138 12.86 2.98 -23.94
C PRO A 138 14.18 2.19 -23.91
N GLN A 139 14.81 1.99 -22.74
CA GLN A 139 16.06 1.24 -22.59
C GLN A 139 15.90 -0.06 -21.80
N SER A 140 14.94 -0.89 -22.18
CA SER A 140 14.96 -2.32 -21.83
C SER A 140 14.22 -3.18 -22.85
N THR A 141 14.42 -2.90 -24.14
CA THR A 141 14.05 -3.80 -25.24
C THR A 141 15.32 -4.36 -25.88
N LEU A 142 15.46 -5.69 -25.78
CA LEU A 142 16.36 -6.57 -26.52
C LEU A 142 17.85 -6.47 -26.17
N ASP A 143 18.32 -7.40 -25.35
CA ASP A 143 19.69 -7.90 -25.45
C ASP A 143 19.63 -9.16 -26.34
N PRO A 144 20.12 -9.14 -27.60
CA PRO A 144 20.10 -10.30 -28.50
C PRO A 144 21.04 -11.45 -28.08
N SER A 145 21.71 -11.36 -26.93
CA SER A 145 22.79 -12.27 -26.55
C SER A 145 22.34 -13.56 -25.83
N GLN A 146 21.04 -13.83 -25.69
CA GLN A 146 20.53 -15.13 -25.20
C GLN A 146 19.59 -15.80 -26.21
N LEU A 147 20.16 -16.29 -27.31
CA LEU A 147 19.59 -17.44 -28.03
C LEU A 147 20.37 -18.69 -27.61
N PRO A 148 19.70 -19.78 -27.16
CA PRO A 148 20.38 -21.06 -27.02
C PRO A 148 20.76 -21.57 -28.41
N PRO A 149 21.95 -22.19 -28.59
CA PRO A 149 22.29 -22.81 -29.86
C PRO A 149 21.31 -23.96 -30.13
N SER A 150 20.52 -23.81 -31.19
CA SER A 150 19.70 -24.88 -31.74
C SER A 150 20.62 -25.87 -32.43
N SER A 151 20.80 -27.05 -31.83
CA SER A 151 21.50 -28.17 -32.44
C SER A 151 20.63 -28.79 -33.53
N LEU A 152 20.80 -28.34 -34.77
CA LEU A 152 20.44 -29.12 -35.95
C LEU A 152 21.57 -30.14 -36.18
N ALA A 153 21.33 -31.38 -35.80
CA ALA A 153 22.13 -32.51 -36.27
C ALA A 153 21.78 -32.74 -37.75
N THR A 154 22.68 -32.33 -38.64
CA THR A 154 22.66 -32.75 -40.04
C THR A 154 23.32 -34.12 -40.13
N GLU A 155 22.53 -35.12 -40.52
CA GLU A 155 23.05 -36.35 -41.10
C GLU A 155 23.85 -36.03 -42.36
N SER A 156 25.01 -36.68 -42.52
CA SER A 156 25.64 -36.86 -43.82
C SER A 156 26.30 -38.22 -43.88
N LEU A 157 25.68 -39.10 -44.66
CA LEU A 157 26.22 -40.32 -45.24
C LEU A 157 27.39 -39.99 -46.17
N VAL A 158 28.53 -40.66 -45.99
CA VAL A 158 29.41 -41.01 -47.12
C VAL A 158 29.98 -42.41 -46.91
N SER A 159 29.77 -43.26 -47.92
CA SER A 159 30.29 -44.61 -48.06
C SER A 159 31.66 -44.64 -48.78
N SER A 160 32.39 -45.75 -48.58
CA SER A 160 33.47 -46.31 -49.44
C SER A 160 34.84 -45.64 -49.31
N LEU A 161 35.97 -46.34 -49.13
CA LEU A 161 36.42 -47.69 -49.49
C LEU A 161 37.19 -48.36 -48.35
#